data_AF-A0A117MHN7-F1
#
_entry.id   AF-A0A117MHN7-F1
#
_cell.length_a   1.000
_cell.length_b   1.000
_cell.length_c   1.000
_cell.angle_alpha   90.00
_cell.angle_beta   90.00
_cell.angle_gamma   90.00
#
_symmetry.space_group_name_H-M   'P 1'
#
loop_
_entity.id
_entity.type
_entity.pdbx_description
1 polymer ?
#
loop_
_entity_poly.entity_id
_entity_poly.type
_entity_poly.pdbx_seq_one_letter_code
_entity_poly.pdbx_strand_id
1 'polypeptide(L)' 'MLQIVIKGVSSRRLRQEFPETRNLLCGDSFWSPSYFLAPSGQVSLDALKEYVDSQLEK' A
#
# COMPACT_ATOMS: atom_id res chain seq x y z
N MET A 1 -3.95 -3.11 -13.79
CA MET A 1 -5.25 -2.40 -13.70
C MET A 1 -5.95 -2.56 -12.34
N LEU A 2 -6.05 -3.77 -11.76
CA LEU A 2 -6.70 -4.02 -10.46
C LEU A 2 -6.13 -3.24 -9.27
N GLN A 3 -4.81 -3.07 -9.18
CA GLN A 3 -4.15 -2.44 -8.02
C GLN A 3 -4.48 -0.94 -7.84
N ILE A 4 -4.57 -0.19 -8.95
CA ILE A 4 -4.87 1.25 -8.92
C ILE A 4 -6.30 1.48 -8.43
N VAL A 5 -7.24 0.64 -8.87
CA VAL A 5 -8.65 0.73 -8.47
C VAL A 5 -8.82 0.47 -6.99
N ILE A 6 -8.17 -0.58 -6.45
CA ILE A 6 -8.26 -0.92 -5.02
C ILE A 6 -7.73 0.21 -4.16
N LYS A 7 -6.50 0.71 -4.44
CA LYS A 7 -5.88 1.81 -3.68
C LYS A 7 -6.70 3.10 -3.77
N GLY A 8 -7.26 3.42 -4.94
CA GLY A 8 -8.06 4.63 -5.14
C GLY A 8 -9.40 4.60 -4.41
N VAL A 9 -10.15 3.50 -4.53
CA VAL A 9 -11.47 3.35 -3.89
C VAL A 9 -11.33 3.26 -2.37
N SER A 10 -10.33 2.53 -1.87
CA SER A 10 -10.09 2.42 -0.43
C SER A 10 -9.66 3.75 0.18
N SER A 11 -8.78 4.51 -0.49
CA SER A 11 -8.39 5.86 -0.06
C SER A 11 -9.59 6.78 0.05
N ARG A 12 -10.48 6.77 -0.95
CA ARG A 12 -11.69 7.60 -0.93
C ARG A 12 -12.64 7.23 0.20
N ARG A 13 -12.89 5.93 0.42
CA ARG A 13 -13.78 5.46 1.49
C ARG A 13 -13.22 5.78 2.88
N LEU A 14 -11.94 5.49 3.12
CA LEU A 14 -11.30 5.75 4.43
C LEU A 14 -11.26 7.24 4.77
N ARG A 15 -11.06 8.12 3.77
CA ARG A 15 -11.16 9.58 3.97
C ARG A 15 -12.59 10.06 4.25
N GLN A 16 -13.62 9.32 3.82
CA GLN A 16 -15.02 9.64 4.09
C GLN A 16 -15.45 9.16 5.48
N GLU A 17 -14.99 7.97 5.89
CA GLU A 17 -15.33 7.37 7.19
C GLU A 17 -14.51 7.97 8.35
N PHE A 18 -13.24 8.33 8.10
CA PHE A 18 -12.33 8.83 9.13
C PHE A 18 -11.72 10.18 8.69
N PRO A 19 -12.46 11.29 8.84
CA PRO A 19 -11.99 12.59 8.41
C PRO A 19 -10.72 13.06 9.16
N GLU A 20 -10.46 12.57 10.37
CA GLU A 20 -9.20 12.83 11.10
C GLU A 20 -7.94 12.34 10.36
N THR A 21 -8.06 11.35 9.47
CA THR A 21 -6.91 10.82 8.71
C THR A 21 -6.28 11.85 7.77
N ARG A 22 -7.02 12.91 7.40
CA ARG A 22 -6.46 14.04 6.65
C ARG A 22 -5.37 14.81 7.40
N ASN A 23 -5.43 14.82 8.74
CA ASN A 23 -4.44 15.52 9.55
C ASN A 23 -3.21 14.65 9.85
N LEU A 24 -3.34 13.32 9.73
CA LEU A 24 -2.27 12.35 9.95
C LEU A 24 -1.46 12.07 8.67
N LEU A 25 -2.10 12.19 7.51
CA LEU A 25 -1.46 12.03 6.21
C LEU A 25 -0.92 13.39 5.77
N CYS A 26 0.39 13.57 5.89
CA CYS A 26 1.07 14.78 5.45
C CYS A 26 1.17 14.79 3.90
N GLY A 27 0.04 14.96 3.20
CA GLY A 27 -0.01 15.13 1.74
C GLY A 27 -1.18 14.43 1.04
N ASP A 28 -1.13 14.43 -0.29
CA ASP A 28 -2.23 13.96 -1.15
C ASP A 28 -2.32 12.43 -1.28
N SER A 29 -1.25 11.70 -0.93
CA SER A 29 -1.20 10.24 -1.05
C SER A 29 -1.58 9.52 0.24
N PHE A 30 -2.65 8.72 0.18
CA PHE A 30 -3.08 7.85 1.28
C PHE A 30 -2.26 6.55 1.35
N TRP A 31 -1.76 6.08 0.21
CA TRP A 31 -0.99 4.83 0.12
C TRP A 31 0.38 5.12 -0.46
N SER A 32 1.39 4.35 -0.04
CA SER A 32 2.68 4.34 -0.73
C SER A 32 2.49 3.96 -2.21
N PRO A 33 3.22 4.61 -3.14
CA PRO A 33 3.20 4.23 -4.56
C PRO A 33 3.65 2.78 -4.76
N SER A 34 4.53 2.27 -3.89
CA SER A 34 4.99 0.88 -3.90
C SER A 34 3.83 -0.10 -3.66
N TYR A 35 3.83 -1.21 -4.39
CA TYR A 35 2.93 -2.35 -4.14
C TYR A 35 3.70 -3.65 -4.37
N PHE A 36 3.40 -4.64 -3.54
CA PHE A 36 3.92 -5.99 -3.69
C PHE A 36 2.76 -6.89 -4.11
N LEU A 37 2.94 -7.65 -5.20
CA LEU A 37 1.99 -8.63 -5.67
C LEU A 37 2.73 -9.96 -5.87
N ALA A 38 2.41 -10.93 -5.04
CA ALA A 38 2.93 -12.29 -5.12
C ALA A 38 1.79 -13.25 -5.53
N PRO A 39 1.99 -14.10 -6.55
CA PRO A 39 1.08 -15.21 -6.83
C PRO A 39 1.06 -16.17 -5.64
N SER A 40 -0.12 -16.62 -5.21
CA SER A 40 -0.30 -17.51 -4.05
C SER A 40 0.17 -18.96 -4.27
N GLY A 41 1.01 -19.21 -5.27
CA GLY A 41 1.47 -20.54 -5.64
C GLY A 41 2.88 -20.90 -5.18
N GLN A 42 3.77 -19.91 -4.98
CA GLN A 42 5.20 -20.21 -4.78
C GLN A 42 6.02 -19.04 -4.23
N VAL A 43 5.49 -18.29 -3.26
CA VAL A 43 6.28 -17.23 -2.62
C VAL A 43 6.46 -17.60 -1.15
N SER A 44 7.64 -18.17 -0.87
CA SER A 44 8.13 -18.40 0.49
C SER A 44 8.31 -17.06 1.20
N LEU A 45 8.18 -17.07 2.53
CA LEU A 45 8.34 -15.90 3.40
C LEU A 45 9.66 -15.13 3.15
N ASP A 46 10.67 -15.78 2.58
CA ASP A 46 11.96 -15.19 2.24
C ASP A 46 11.86 -14.07 1.21
N ALA A 47 11.00 -14.23 0.19
CA ALA A 47 10.79 -13.19 -0.83
C ALA A 47 10.04 -11.97 -0.28
N LEU A 48 9.21 -12.16 0.76
CA LEU A 48 8.58 -11.06 1.49
C LEU A 48 9.60 -10.27 2.31
N LYS A 49 10.50 -10.97 3.00
CA LYS A 49 11.61 -10.34 3.72
C LYS A 49 12.51 -9.54 2.79
N GLU A 50 12.92 -10.14 1.68
CA GLU A 50 13.80 -9.50 0.70
C GLU A 50 13.16 -8.24 0.09
N TYR A 51 11.84 -8.27 -0.17
CA TYR A 51 11.11 -7.07 -0.59
C TYR A 51 11.12 -5.98 0.49
N VAL A 52 10.81 -6.31 1.75
CA VAL A 52 10.77 -5.33 2.86
C VAL A 52 12.16 -4.72 3.10
N ASP A 53 13.20 -5.54 3.10
CA ASP A 53 14.57 -5.08 3.30
C ASP A 53 15.02 -4.16 2.15
N SER A 54 14.66 -4.49 0.90
CA SER A 54 14.93 -3.62 -0.26
C SER A 54 14.19 -2.28 -0.25
N GLN A 55 13.09 -2.16 0.52
CA GLN A 55 12.36 -0.90 0.70
C GLN A 55 12.93 -0.04 1.84
N LEU A 56 13.73 -0.61 2.76
CA LEU A 56 14.34 0.10 3.89
C LEU A 56 15.70 0.75 3.53
N GLU A 57 16.40 0.25 2.52
CA GLU A 57 17.69 0.79 2.08
C GLU A 57 17.61 1.97 1.08
N LYS A 58 16.42 2.54 0.87
CA LYS A 58 16.19 3.71 0.01
C LYS A 58 15.65 4.89 0.80
#